data_AF-A0A094GLQ0-F1
#
_entry.id   AF-A0A094GLQ0-F1
#
_cell.length_a   1.000
_cell.length_b   1.000
_cell.length_c   1.000
_cell.angle_alpha   90.00
_cell.angle_beta   90.00
_cell.angle_gamma   90.00
#
_symmetry.space_group_name_H-M   'P 1'
#
loop_
_entity.id
_entity.type
_entity.pdbx_description
1 polymer ?
#
loop_
_entity_poly.entity_id
_entity_poly.type
_entity_poly.pdbx_seq_one_letter_code
_entity_poly.pdbx_strand_id
1 'polypeptide(L)'
;MATEQTTPEASEAFWLFGYGSLIWKPPPHFGTSLPNPNPLPATSSNALPDQRLTGYITNYVRRFWQESHDHRGTPSHPGRVVTLLTHAHWSTLADVHGAPEKVWGAAYHIPASRAAEVRDYLDIREINGRARRRRVSSADSGV
;
A
#
# COMPACT_ATOMS: atom_id res chain seq x y z
N MET A 1 -10.87 39.80 5.51
CA MET A 1 -9.80 38.91 6.00
C MET A 1 -10.43 37.55 6.28
N ALA A 2 -10.47 36.67 5.28
CA ALA A 2 -10.97 35.31 5.45
C ALA A 2 -9.82 34.47 6.04
N THR A 3 -10.07 33.82 7.17
CA THR A 3 -9.11 32.89 7.78
C THR A 3 -9.11 31.61 6.97
N GLU A 4 -8.03 31.36 6.24
CA GLU A 4 -7.72 30.04 5.70
C GLU A 4 -7.51 29.07 6.86
N GLN A 5 -8.47 28.17 7.06
CA GLN A 5 -8.30 27.01 7.92
C GLN A 5 -7.44 25.99 7.16
N THR A 6 -6.14 26.00 7.41
CA THR A 6 -5.27 24.88 7.02
C THR A 6 -5.53 23.73 7.99
N THR A 7 -6.48 22.85 7.66
CA THR A 7 -6.63 21.58 8.38
C THR A 7 -5.40 20.72 8.09
N PRO A 8 -4.61 20.30 9.11
CA PRO A 8 -3.43 19.51 8.85
C PRO A 8 -3.86 18.13 8.37
N GLU A 9 -3.54 17.81 7.11
CA GLU A 9 -3.77 16.51 6.46
C GLU A 9 -3.07 15.33 7.20
N ALA A 10 -2.35 15.60 8.28
CA ALA A 10 -1.44 14.70 9.00
C ALA A 10 -2.12 13.64 9.89
N SER A 11 -3.42 13.72 10.16
CA SER A 11 -4.04 12.93 11.25
C SER A 11 -5.07 11.88 10.85
N GLU A 12 -5.38 11.68 9.56
CA GLU A 12 -6.41 10.69 9.18
C GLU A 12 -5.85 9.26 9.09
N ALA A 13 -6.57 8.31 9.69
CA ALA A 13 -6.30 6.88 9.54
C ALA A 13 -6.45 6.46 8.06
N PHE A 14 -5.66 5.49 7.61
CA PHE A 14 -5.72 5.02 6.23
C PHE A 14 -5.34 3.55 6.08
N TRP A 15 -5.73 2.96 4.96
CA TRP A 15 -5.29 1.63 4.55
C TRP A 15 -4.13 1.71 3.56
N LEU A 16 -3.06 0.97 3.84
CA LEU A 16 -1.92 0.80 2.95
C LEU A 16 -1.97 -0.57 2.29
N PHE A 17 -2.01 -0.64 0.96
CA PHE A 17 -1.94 -1.91 0.23
C PHE A 17 -0.52 -2.19 -0.27
N GLY A 18 0.11 -3.23 0.29
CA GLY A 18 1.39 -3.76 -0.15
C GLY A 18 1.24 -4.77 -1.29
N TYR A 19 1.75 -4.42 -2.46
CA TYR A 19 1.75 -5.29 -3.66
C TYR A 19 3.14 -5.83 -4.03
N GLY A 20 4.16 -5.51 -3.25
CA GLY A 20 5.56 -5.91 -3.45
C GLY A 20 6.23 -6.27 -2.14
N SER A 21 7.37 -5.66 -1.87
CA SER A 21 8.17 -5.97 -0.67
C SER A 21 7.43 -5.74 0.64
N LEU A 22 6.43 -4.86 0.67
CA LEU A 22 5.57 -4.67 1.84
C LEU A 22 4.83 -5.94 2.27
N ILE A 23 4.62 -6.93 1.39
CA ILE A 23 3.99 -8.21 1.73
C ILE A 23 4.82 -8.98 2.78
N TRP A 24 6.16 -8.90 2.73
CA TRP A 24 7.08 -9.62 3.63
C TRP A 24 7.99 -8.70 4.47
N LYS A 25 7.94 -7.39 4.25
CA LYS A 25 8.59 -6.34 5.07
C LYS A 25 7.54 -5.27 5.40
N PRO A 26 6.69 -5.49 6.41
CA PRO A 26 5.59 -4.59 6.74
C PRO A 26 6.08 -3.17 7.09
N PRO A 27 5.19 -2.15 7.08
CA PRO A 27 5.53 -0.82 7.56
C PRO A 27 5.89 -0.85 9.07
N PRO A 28 6.61 0.17 9.58
CA PRO A 28 6.89 0.33 11.01
C PRO A 28 5.61 0.23 11.84
N HIS A 29 5.74 -0.25 13.08
CA HIS A 29 4.65 -0.50 14.03
C HIS A 29 3.70 -1.65 13.66
N PHE A 30 3.80 -2.20 12.46
CA PHE A 30 3.19 -3.48 12.14
C PHE A 30 4.14 -4.66 12.45
N GLY A 31 3.79 -5.47 13.45
CA GLY A 31 4.34 -6.81 13.60
C GLY A 31 5.46 -7.03 14.63
N THR A 32 5.44 -6.38 15.80
CA THR A 32 6.17 -6.90 16.99
C THR A 32 5.41 -8.00 17.74
N SER A 33 4.17 -8.27 17.34
CA SER A 33 3.40 -9.44 17.73
C SER A 33 2.73 -9.97 16.46
N LEU A 34 3.06 -11.19 16.04
CA LEU A 34 2.19 -11.89 15.08
C LEU A 34 0.86 -12.13 15.80
N PRO A 35 -0.28 -11.61 15.30
CA PRO A 35 -1.56 -11.94 15.91
C PRO A 35 -1.90 -13.40 15.59
N ASN A 36 -2.47 -14.06 16.59
CA ASN A 36 -3.07 -15.39 16.48
C ASN A 36 -3.95 -15.48 15.22
N PRO A 37 -3.79 -16.49 14.34
CA PRO A 37 -4.60 -16.66 13.14
C PRO A 37 -6.11 -16.81 13.42
N ASN A 38 -6.52 -17.02 14.67
CA ASN A 38 -7.91 -16.98 15.13
C ASN A 38 -8.09 -15.91 16.22
N PRO A 39 -8.48 -14.66 15.88
CA PRO A 39 -8.83 -13.68 16.90
C PRO A 39 -10.15 -14.10 17.57
N LEU A 40 -10.16 -14.16 18.91
CA LEU A 40 -11.40 -14.19 19.68
C LEU A 40 -12.21 -12.90 19.37
N PRO A 41 -13.55 -12.94 19.41
CA PRO A 41 -14.35 -11.73 19.21
C PRO A 41 -13.97 -10.68 20.26
N ALA A 42 -13.60 -9.48 19.78
CA ALA A 42 -13.09 -8.40 20.61
C ALA A 42 -14.14 -7.98 21.67
N THR A 43 -13.80 -8.15 22.94
CA THR A 43 -14.56 -7.56 24.05
C THR A 43 -14.19 -6.08 24.19
N SER A 44 -15.13 -5.21 23.83
CA SER A 44 -15.38 -3.87 24.40
C SER A 44 -14.25 -2.84 24.54
N SER A 45 -13.25 -2.79 23.66
CA SER A 45 -12.46 -1.55 23.50
C SER A 45 -12.41 -1.15 22.03
N ASN A 46 -12.87 0.08 21.73
CA ASN A 46 -13.09 0.60 20.37
C ASN A 46 -11.80 0.89 19.57
N ALA A 47 -10.66 0.29 19.92
CA ALA A 47 -9.44 0.36 19.13
C ALA A 47 -9.22 -0.99 18.44
N LEU A 48 -9.53 -1.07 17.14
CA LEU A 48 -9.18 -2.24 16.34
C LEU A 48 -7.65 -2.45 16.43
N PRO A 49 -7.16 -3.67 16.75
CA PRO A 49 -5.72 -3.95 16.75
C PRO A 49 -5.13 -3.71 15.36
N ASP A 50 -3.81 -3.52 15.25
CA ASP A 50 -3.12 -3.36 13.96
C ASP A 50 -3.54 -4.47 12.97
N GLN A 51 -4.37 -4.12 11.98
CA GLN A 51 -4.98 -5.10 11.08
C GLN A 51 -4.14 -5.30 9.84
N ARG A 52 -3.67 -6.54 9.63
CA ARG A 52 -3.11 -7.01 8.37
C ARG A 52 -4.09 -7.96 7.71
N LEU A 53 -4.60 -7.60 6.54
CA LEU A 53 -5.53 -8.42 5.78
C LEU A 53 -4.87 -8.89 4.48
N THR A 54 -4.88 -10.19 4.23
CA THR A 54 -4.55 -10.73 2.89
C THR A 54 -5.73 -10.46 1.97
N GLY A 55 -5.47 -9.92 0.79
CA GLY A 55 -6.52 -9.59 -0.16
C GLY A 55 -5.97 -9.28 -1.55
N TYR A 56 -6.84 -8.82 -2.43
CA TYR A 56 -6.48 -8.44 -3.78
C TYR A 56 -7.15 -7.14 -4.20
N ILE A 57 -6.56 -6.49 -5.21
CA ILE A 57 -7.16 -5.37 -5.93
C ILE A 57 -7.43 -5.77 -7.38
N THR A 58 -8.42 -5.17 -8.00
CA THR A 58 -8.76 -5.33 -9.42
C THR A 58 -8.43 -4.06 -10.20
N ASN A 59 -8.49 -4.13 -11.54
CA ASN A 59 -8.18 -3.01 -12.45
C ASN A 59 -6.74 -2.48 -12.36
N TYR A 60 -5.81 -3.31 -11.88
CA TYR A 60 -4.38 -3.06 -11.84
C TYR A 60 -3.61 -4.26 -12.37
N VAL A 61 -2.42 -4.00 -12.91
CA VAL A 61 -1.49 -5.01 -13.39
C VAL A 61 -0.17 -4.85 -12.67
N ARG A 62 0.35 -5.95 -12.09
CA ARG A 62 1.66 -5.99 -11.43
C ARG A 62 2.72 -6.52 -12.39
N ARG A 63 3.81 -5.77 -12.55
CA ARG A 63 4.96 -6.13 -13.40
C ARG A 63 6.29 -5.71 -12.78
N PHE A 64 7.36 -6.43 -13.10
CA PHE A 64 8.74 -6.06 -12.76
C PHE A 64 9.32 -5.06 -13.76
N TRP A 65 8.66 -3.92 -13.94
CA TRP A 65 9.04 -2.93 -14.95
C TRP A 65 9.69 -1.67 -14.38
N GLN A 66 9.70 -1.51 -13.05
CA GLN A 66 10.39 -0.39 -12.41
C GLN A 66 11.87 -0.70 -12.28
N GLU A 67 12.74 0.23 -12.69
CA GLU A 67 14.17 0.11 -12.45
C GLU A 67 14.52 0.32 -10.99
N SER A 68 15.52 -0.43 -10.50
CA SER A 68 16.11 -0.22 -9.18
C SER A 68 17.62 -0.17 -9.32
N HIS A 69 18.16 1.01 -8.99
CA HIS A 69 19.58 1.32 -9.10
C HIS A 69 20.33 1.17 -7.78
N ASP A 70 19.62 0.93 -6.68
CA ASP A 70 20.12 1.04 -5.31
C ASP A 70 19.77 -0.15 -4.41
N HIS A 71 18.60 -0.77 -4.60
CA HIS A 71 18.12 -1.87 -3.75
C HIS A 71 18.28 -3.25 -4.38
N ARG A 72 18.09 -3.38 -5.69
CA ARG A 72 18.10 -4.66 -6.43
C ARG A 72 19.00 -4.63 -7.66
N GLY A 73 19.83 -3.61 -7.77
CA GLY A 73 20.82 -3.42 -8.82
C GLY A 73 21.84 -2.38 -8.40
N THR A 74 22.59 -1.89 -9.37
CA THR A 74 23.54 -0.78 -9.22
C THR A 74 23.26 0.26 -10.31
N PRO A 75 23.78 1.49 -10.23
CA PRO A 75 23.63 2.47 -11.30
C PRO A 75 24.14 1.97 -12.66
N SER A 76 25.19 1.15 -12.65
CA SER A 76 25.76 0.53 -13.86
C SER A 76 24.99 -0.69 -14.37
N HIS A 77 24.26 -1.37 -13.48
CA HIS A 77 23.53 -2.60 -13.77
C HIS A 77 22.20 -2.59 -13.01
N PRO A 78 21.19 -1.86 -13.52
CA PRO A 78 19.92 -1.73 -12.84
C PRO A 78 19.20 -3.06 -12.71
N GLY A 79 18.64 -3.29 -11.53
CA GLY A 79 17.69 -4.35 -11.30
C GLY A 79 16.29 -3.96 -11.74
N ARG A 80 15.36 -4.90 -11.66
CA ARG A 80 13.93 -4.66 -11.85
C ARG A 80 13.16 -4.98 -10.58
N VAL A 81 12.22 -4.11 -10.22
CA VAL A 81 11.31 -4.29 -9.08
C VAL A 81 9.87 -4.19 -9.54
N VAL A 82 8.96 -4.75 -8.75
CA VAL A 82 7.52 -4.70 -9.04
C VAL A 82 7.00 -3.27 -9.01
N THR A 83 6.06 -2.96 -9.89
CA THR A 83 5.22 -1.75 -9.89
C THR A 83 3.76 -2.13 -10.17
N LEU A 84 2.83 -1.22 -9.90
CA LEU A 84 1.43 -1.32 -10.28
C LEU A 84 1.10 -0.31 -11.37
N LEU A 85 0.53 -0.81 -12.45
CA LEU A 85 -0.04 -0.01 -13.52
C LEU A 85 -1.56 -0.11 -13.41
N THR A 86 -2.29 0.98 -13.65
CA THR A 86 -3.73 0.85 -13.89
C THR A 86 -3.93 0.00 -15.14
N HIS A 87 -4.98 -0.82 -15.16
CA HIS A 87 -5.27 -1.64 -16.35
C HIS A 87 -5.40 -0.76 -17.60
N ALA A 88 -6.03 0.41 -17.49
CA ALA A 88 -6.19 1.38 -18.59
C ALA A 88 -4.85 1.92 -19.13
N HIS A 89 -3.86 2.19 -18.27
CA HIS A 89 -2.53 2.60 -18.73
C HIS A 89 -1.79 1.40 -19.33
N TRP A 90 -1.80 0.26 -18.63
CA TRP A 90 -1.14 -0.95 -19.09
C TRP A 90 -1.64 -1.39 -20.48
N SER A 91 -2.94 -1.27 -20.78
CA SER A 91 -3.50 -1.64 -22.08
C SER A 91 -3.02 -0.79 -23.25
N THR A 92 -2.35 0.34 -22.99
CA THR A 92 -1.71 1.15 -24.04
C THR A 92 -0.27 0.73 -24.32
N LEU A 93 0.30 -0.15 -23.51
CA LEU A 93 1.68 -0.62 -23.61
C LEU A 93 1.74 -1.98 -24.29
N ALA A 94 2.84 -2.25 -25.00
CA ALA A 94 3.10 -3.58 -25.52
C ALA A 94 3.52 -4.52 -24.38
N ASP A 95 2.67 -5.49 -24.06
CA ASP A 95 2.97 -6.58 -23.12
C ASP A 95 2.68 -7.91 -23.81
N VAL A 96 3.66 -8.80 -23.82
CA VAL A 96 3.49 -10.17 -24.35
C VAL A 96 2.65 -11.04 -23.42
N HIS A 97 2.43 -10.60 -22.18
CA HIS A 97 1.65 -11.31 -21.18
C HIS A 97 0.29 -10.66 -20.97
N GLY A 98 -0.76 -11.47 -20.81
CA GLY A 98 -2.08 -10.97 -20.41
C GLY A 98 -2.10 -10.35 -19.01
N ALA A 99 -3.11 -9.53 -18.74
CA ALA A 99 -3.37 -8.99 -17.41
C ALA A 99 -4.16 -10.00 -16.56
N PRO A 100 -3.73 -10.31 -15.32
CA PRO A 100 -4.57 -11.04 -14.39
C PRO A 100 -5.75 -10.18 -13.93
N GLU A 101 -6.88 -10.81 -13.62
CA GLU A 101 -8.06 -10.12 -13.08
C GLU A 101 -7.77 -9.49 -11.69
N LYS A 102 -6.91 -10.15 -10.91
CA LYS A 102 -6.63 -9.83 -9.51
C LYS A 102 -5.14 -9.69 -9.26
N VAL A 103 -4.78 -8.66 -8.47
CA VAL A 103 -3.44 -8.50 -7.92
C VAL A 103 -3.49 -8.72 -6.42
N TRP A 104 -2.93 -9.85 -5.98
CA TRP A 104 -2.84 -10.21 -4.56
C TRP A 104 -1.76 -9.43 -3.81
N GLY A 105 -2.06 -9.09 -2.56
CA GLY A 105 -1.19 -8.36 -1.65
C GLY A 105 -1.68 -8.41 -0.20
N ALA A 106 -1.18 -7.47 0.61
CA ALA A 106 -1.56 -7.32 2.01
C ALA A 106 -2.00 -5.88 2.28
N ALA A 107 -3.15 -5.69 2.92
CA ALA A 107 -3.64 -4.40 3.38
C ALA A 107 -3.29 -4.21 4.87
N TYR A 108 -2.79 -3.04 5.22
CA TYR A 108 -2.38 -2.65 6.57
C TYR A 108 -3.22 -1.45 7.01
N HIS A 109 -3.95 -1.57 8.14
CA HIS A 109 -4.68 -0.45 8.72
C HIS A 109 -3.74 0.43 9.54
N ILE A 110 -3.50 1.66 9.08
CA ILE A 110 -2.66 2.62 9.78
C ILE A 110 -3.56 3.57 10.58
N PRO A 111 -3.56 3.50 11.92
CA PRO A 111 -4.35 4.42 12.74
C PRO A 111 -3.84 5.86 12.62
N ALA A 112 -4.74 6.82 12.85
CA ALA A 112 -4.47 8.26 12.87
C ALA A 112 -3.19 8.62 13.64
N SER A 113 -3.00 8.00 14.81
CA SER A 113 -1.84 8.23 15.70
C SER A 113 -0.49 7.82 15.11
N ARG A 114 -0.48 6.98 14.06
CA ARG A 114 0.74 6.50 13.37
C ARG A 114 0.81 6.96 11.92
N ALA A 115 -0.20 7.68 11.44
CA ALA A 115 -0.35 8.01 10.02
C ALA A 115 0.82 8.87 9.50
N ALA A 116 1.23 9.90 10.25
CA ALA A 116 2.36 10.75 9.89
C ALA A 116 3.67 9.96 9.78
N GLU A 117 4.01 9.18 10.81
CA GLU A 117 5.25 8.40 10.85
C GLU A 117 5.32 7.35 9.73
N VAL A 118 4.21 6.66 9.45
CA VAL A 118 4.17 5.67 8.35
C VAL A 118 4.26 6.36 6.99
N ARG A 119 3.69 7.57 6.83
CA ARG A 119 3.83 8.35 5.59
C ARG A 119 5.27 8.77 5.36
N ASP A 120 5.96 9.26 6.38
CA ASP A 120 7.38 9.65 6.30
C ASP A 120 8.27 8.45 5.96
N TYR A 121 8.02 7.31 6.61
CA TYR A 121 8.70 6.05 6.27
C TYR A 121 8.50 5.64 4.80
N LEU A 122 7.27 5.75 4.30
CA LEU A 122 6.96 5.40 2.91
C LEU A 122 7.61 6.38 1.92
N ASP A 123 7.69 7.66 2.24
CA ASP A 123 8.34 8.65 1.38
C ASP A 123 9.84 8.37 1.21
N ILE A 124 10.52 7.97 2.30
CA ILE A 124 11.92 7.53 2.26
C ILE A 124 12.05 6.22 1.46
N ARG A 125 11.14 5.26 1.70
CA ARG A 125 11.20 3.94 1.07
C ARG A 125 10.97 4.00 -0.45
N GLU A 126 10.18 4.96 -0.92
CA GLU A 126 9.74 5.08 -2.31
C GLU A 126 10.43 6.20 -3.10
N ILE A 127 11.55 6.70 -2.58
CA ILE A 127 12.34 7.84 -3.08
C ILE A 127 12.72 7.78 -4.58
N ASN A 128 12.64 6.60 -5.21
CA ASN A 128 12.93 6.39 -6.64
C ASN A 128 11.69 6.40 -7.56
N GLY A 129 10.69 7.24 -7.24
CA GLY A 129 9.67 7.63 -8.22
C GLY A 129 8.30 6.93 -8.11
N ARG A 130 7.89 6.41 -6.95
CA ARG A 130 6.49 5.99 -6.78
C ARG A 130 5.64 7.13 -6.23
N ALA A 131 4.67 7.58 -7.02
CA ALA A 131 3.63 8.49 -6.51
C ALA A 131 2.63 7.75 -5.62
N ARG A 132 2.29 8.34 -4.47
CA ARG A 132 1.15 7.88 -3.64
C ARG A 132 -0.15 8.14 -4.41
N ARG A 133 -1.00 7.12 -4.54
CA ARG A 133 -2.33 7.26 -5.16
C ARG A 133 -3.42 6.94 -4.15
N ARG A 134 -4.18 7.96 -3.73
CA ARG A 134 -5.37 7.78 -2.91
C ARG A 134 -6.49 7.17 -3.76
N ARG A 135 -7.07 6.06 -3.31
CA ARG A 135 -8.39 5.64 -3.77
C ARG A 135 -9.34 5.65 -2.58
N VAL A 136 -10.49 6.28 -2.78
CA VAL A 136 -11.66 6.10 -1.91
C VAL A 136 -12.43 4.95 -2.54
N SER A 137 -12.54 3.83 -1.84
CA SER A 137 -13.50 2.78 -2.18
C SER A 137 -14.74 3.00 -1.32
N SER A 138 -15.88 3.34 -1.93
CA SER A 138 -17.17 3.11 -1.30
C SER A 138 -17.36 1.59 -1.24
N ALA A 139 -17.48 1.04 -0.03
CA ALA A 139 -17.89 -0.34 0.11
C ALA A 139 -19.38 -0.41 -0.25
N ASP A 140 -19.70 -0.89 -1.45
CA ASP A 140 -21.06 -1.38 -1.70
C ASP A 140 -21.21 -2.69 -0.92
N SER A 141 -21.94 -2.62 0.18
CA SER A 141 -22.46 -3.77 0.90
C SER A 141 -23.57 -4.42 0.05
N GLY A 142 -23.16 -5.17 -0.96
CA GLY A 142 -24.05 -6.05 -1.73
C GLY A 142 -24.20 -7.39 -1.01
N VAL A 143 -25.41 -7.65 -0.52
CA VAL A 143 -25.93 -8.99 -0.19
C VAL A 143 -26.18 -9.74 -1.48
#